data_AF-A0A960S7E9-F1
#
_entry.id   AF-A0A960S7E9-F1
#
_cell.length_a   1.000
_cell.length_b   1.000
_cell.length_c   1.000
_cell.angle_alpha   90.00
_cell.angle_beta   90.00
_cell.angle_gamma   90.00
#
_symmetry.space_group_name_H-M   'P 1'
#
loop_
_entity.id
_entity.type
_entity.pdbx_description
1 polymer ?
#
loop_
_entity_poly.entity_id
_entity_poly.type
_entity_poly.pdbx_seq_one_letter_code
_entity_poly.pdbx_strand_id
1 'polypeptide(L)'
;MSLSLFATVLLAAGTFSEQQVDEIQLIIRDYLVEEPEVLIQASQALQEKQLKAMKEQADEVIEEKAGILFAGTSPILGNENGTINVVEFFDYQCGHCKVVHGVLNSLIDNNQDVRLIVKPMPVLAATSV
;
A
#
# COMPACT_ATOMS: atom_id res chain seq x y z
N MET A 1 -54.19 35.09 32.38
CA MET A 1 -53.41 34.81 31.15
C MET A 1 -51.99 35.25 31.44
N SER A 2 -50.90 34.50 31.40
CA SER A 2 -50.59 33.11 31.08
C SER A 2 -49.18 32.92 31.66
N LEU A 3 -48.98 32.04 32.66
CA LEU A 3 -47.64 31.68 33.13
C LEU A 3 -47.05 30.69 32.11
N SER A 4 -46.18 31.18 31.22
CA SER A 4 -45.42 30.31 30.33
C SER A 4 -44.18 29.77 31.05
N LEU A 5 -44.22 28.49 31.38
CA LEU A 5 -43.09 27.69 31.87
C LEU A 5 -42.15 27.42 30.68
N PHE A 6 -40.98 28.05 30.64
CA PHE A 6 -39.91 27.64 29.72
C PHE A 6 -39.18 26.44 30.33
N ALA A 7 -39.47 25.24 29.84
CA ALA A 7 -38.68 24.05 30.13
C ALA A 7 -37.40 24.07 29.28
N THR A 8 -36.26 24.34 29.91
CA THR A 8 -34.95 24.23 29.28
C THR A 8 -34.64 22.75 29.03
N VAL A 9 -34.72 22.32 27.77
CA VAL A 9 -34.27 20.98 27.38
C VAL A 9 -32.73 20.99 27.39
N LEU A 10 -32.15 20.28 28.36
CA LEU A 10 -30.71 20.04 28.43
C LEU A 10 -30.38 18.91 27.44
N LEU A 11 -29.80 19.23 26.28
CA LEU A 11 -29.19 18.22 25.42
C LEU A 11 -27.93 17.69 26.11
N ALA A 12 -28.04 16.55 26.79
CA ALA A 12 -26.87 15.77 27.16
C ALA A 12 -26.29 15.16 25.87
N ALA A 13 -25.08 15.55 25.50
CA ALA A 13 -24.29 14.80 24.53
C ALA A 13 -24.12 13.38 25.11
N GLY A 14 -24.65 12.38 24.42
CA GLY A 14 -24.77 11.01 24.93
C GLY A 14 -23.41 10.38 25.21
N THR A 15 -23.04 10.32 26.49
CA THR A 15 -21.95 9.47 26.97
C THR A 15 -22.55 8.16 27.45
N PHE A 16 -22.02 7.02 27.01
CA PHE A 16 -22.44 5.71 27.49
C PHE A 16 -22.13 5.56 29.00
N SER A 17 -23.02 4.89 29.74
CA SER A 17 -22.72 4.46 31.11
C SER A 17 -21.69 3.32 31.11
N GLU A 18 -21.04 3.05 32.25
CA GLU A 18 -20.07 1.95 32.37
C GLU A 18 -20.67 0.60 31.94
N GLN A 19 -21.89 0.30 32.39
CA GLN A 19 -22.59 -0.92 31.98
C GLN A 19 -22.81 -1.00 30.46
N GLN A 20 -23.16 0.12 29.82
CA GLN A 20 -23.33 0.16 28.37
C GLN A 20 -22.00 -0.04 27.64
N VAL A 21 -20.89 0.46 28.19
CA VAL A 21 -19.55 0.24 27.62
C VAL A 21 -19.19 -1.25 27.69
N ASP A 22 -19.44 -1.92 28.81
CA ASP A 22 -19.17 -3.35 28.96
C ASP A 22 -19.99 -4.20 27.97
N GLU A 23 -21.28 -3.88 27.81
CA GLU A 23 -22.15 -4.53 26.83
C GLU A 23 -21.65 -4.31 25.39
N ILE A 24 -21.24 -3.09 25.04
CA ILE A 24 -20.66 -2.76 23.73
C ILE A 24 -19.38 -3.54 23.47
N GLN A 25 -18.49 -3.66 24.46
CA GLN A 25 -17.24 -4.42 24.33
C GLN A 25 -17.51 -5.91 24.04
N LEU A 26 -18.49 -6.50 24.72
CA LEU A 26 -18.91 -7.87 24.46
C LEU A 26 -19.48 -8.02 23.04
N ILE A 27 -20.37 -7.12 22.62
CA ILE A 27 -20.94 -7.14 21.27
C ILE A 27 -19.85 -7.05 20.19
N ILE A 28 -18.88 -6.13 20.36
CA ILE A 28 -17.77 -6.00 19.40
C ILE A 28 -16.93 -7.27 19.37
N ARG A 29 -16.61 -7.83 20.54
CA ARG A 29 -15.82 -9.06 20.62
C ARG A 29 -16.54 -10.22 19.92
N ASP A 30 -17.82 -10.40 20.21
CA ASP A 30 -18.62 -11.50 19.64
C ASP A 30 -18.75 -11.32 18.14
N TYR A 31 -19.05 -10.10 17.66
CA TYR A 31 -19.09 -9.80 16.23
C TYR A 31 -17.76 -10.09 15.52
N LEU A 32 -16.62 -9.70 16.08
CA LEU A 32 -15.31 -9.97 15.46
C LEU A 32 -14.97 -11.47 15.40
N VAL A 33 -15.52 -12.28 16.29
CA VAL A 33 -15.30 -13.74 16.35
C VAL A 33 -16.30 -14.50 15.47
N GLU A 34 -17.55 -14.04 15.43
CA GLU A 34 -18.61 -14.60 14.59
C GLU A 34 -18.45 -14.22 13.11
N GLU A 35 -17.90 -13.03 12.83
CA GLU A 35 -17.69 -12.47 11.49
C GLU A 35 -16.22 -12.05 11.25
N PRO A 36 -15.24 -12.97 11.36
CA PRO A 36 -13.81 -12.65 11.27
C PRO A 36 -13.39 -12.07 9.90
N GLU A 37 -14.16 -12.28 8.86
CA GLU A 37 -13.96 -11.72 7.52
C GLU A 37 -13.92 -10.19 7.52
N VAL A 38 -14.57 -9.53 8.48
CA VAL A 38 -14.53 -8.07 8.61
C VAL A 38 -13.10 -7.55 8.84
N LEU A 39 -12.22 -8.34 9.46
CA LEU A 39 -10.82 -7.98 9.66
C LEU A 39 -10.05 -7.99 8.34
N ILE A 40 -10.35 -8.96 7.46
CA ILE A 40 -9.77 -9.00 6.10
C ILE A 40 -10.28 -7.81 5.29
N GLN A 41 -11.58 -7.52 5.35
CA GLN A 41 -12.17 -6.38 4.66
C GLN A 41 -11.57 -5.05 5.14
N ALA A 42 -11.39 -4.88 6.44
CA ALA A 42 -10.74 -3.71 7.02
C ALA A 42 -9.27 -3.59 6.56
N SER A 43 -8.54 -4.71 6.54
CA SER A 43 -7.16 -4.75 6.04
C SER A 43 -7.08 -4.38 4.56
N GLN A 44 -7.95 -4.94 3.73
CA GLN A 44 -8.04 -4.65 2.29
C GLN A 44 -8.39 -3.18 2.05
N ALA A 45 -9.40 -2.66 2.74
CA ALA A 45 -9.79 -1.24 2.63
C ALA A 45 -8.64 -0.30 3.02
N LEU A 46 -7.87 -0.65 4.04
CA LEU A 46 -6.67 0.11 4.43
C LEU A 46 -5.57 0.02 3.37
N GLN A 47 -5.28 -1.18 2.86
CA GLN A 47 -4.29 -1.40 1.81
C GLN A 47 -4.63 -0.62 0.54
N GLU A 48 -5.89 -0.64 0.11
CA GLU A 48 -6.37 0.13 -1.05
C GLU A 48 -6.18 1.63 -0.84
N LYS A 49 -6.53 2.14 0.35
CA LYS A 49 -6.34 3.56 0.69
C LYS A 49 -4.86 3.94 0.66
N GLN A 50 -3.98 3.10 1.21
CA GLN A 50 -2.53 3.33 1.18
C GLN A 50 -1.99 3.28 -0.25
N LEU A 51 -2.40 2.30 -1.06
CA LEU A 51 -2.00 2.19 -2.45
C LEU A 51 -2.44 3.40 -3.27
N LYS A 52 -3.65 3.91 -3.04
CA LYS A 52 -4.15 5.11 -3.69
C LYS A 52 -3.29 6.33 -3.33
N ALA A 53 -3.02 6.54 -2.05
CA ALA A 53 -2.16 7.63 -1.59
C ALA A 53 -0.73 7.52 -2.14
N MET A 54 -0.17 6.31 -2.19
CA MET A 54 1.15 6.06 -2.80
C MET A 54 1.16 6.37 -4.29
N LYS A 55 0.10 6.02 -5.04
CA LYS A 55 -0.03 6.33 -6.46
C LYS A 55 -0.17 7.82 -6.72
N GLU A 56 -0.92 8.54 -5.90
CA GLU A 56 -1.09 10.00 -6.01
C GLU A 56 0.24 10.75 -5.82
N GLN A 57 1.21 10.15 -5.10
CA GLN A 57 2.53 10.72 -4.86
C GLN A 57 3.63 10.11 -5.75
N ALA A 58 3.31 9.08 -6.56
CA ALA A 58 4.31 8.32 -7.28
C ALA A 58 5.04 9.16 -8.33
N ASP A 59 4.31 9.97 -9.10
CA ASP A 59 4.90 10.80 -10.16
C ASP A 59 5.90 11.81 -9.59
N GLU A 60 5.53 12.50 -8.51
CA GLU A 60 6.41 13.45 -7.82
C GLU A 60 7.68 12.76 -7.29
N VAL A 61 7.54 11.59 -6.66
CA VAL A 61 8.68 10.83 -6.14
C VAL A 61 9.57 10.31 -7.28
N ILE A 62 8.98 9.88 -8.39
CA ILE A 62 9.74 9.40 -9.56
C ILE A 62 10.55 10.54 -10.17
N GLU A 63 9.95 11.73 -10.31
CA GLU A 63 10.65 12.92 -10.78
C GLU A 63 11.78 13.33 -9.82
N GLU A 64 11.50 13.40 -8.52
CA GLU A 64 12.48 13.76 -7.48
C GLU A 64 13.65 12.77 -7.45
N LYS A 65 13.37 11.47 -7.63
CA LYS A 65 14.37 10.40 -7.57
C LYS A 65 14.89 9.97 -8.94
N ALA A 66 14.57 10.69 -10.02
CA ALA A 66 14.91 10.32 -11.39
C ALA A 66 16.40 10.01 -11.58
N GLY A 67 17.29 10.77 -10.93
CA GLY A 67 18.73 10.54 -11.00
C GLY A 67 19.18 9.20 -10.40
N ILE A 68 18.50 8.70 -9.37
CA ILE A 68 18.79 7.39 -8.78
C ILE A 68 18.05 6.30 -9.54
N LEU A 69 16.85 6.58 -10.06
CA LEU A 69 16.03 5.60 -10.78
C LEU A 69 16.60 5.27 -12.16
N PHE A 70 16.93 6.30 -12.95
CA PHE A 70 17.23 6.16 -14.38
C PHE A 70 18.70 6.33 -14.77
N ALA A 71 19.52 6.86 -13.85
CA ALA A 71 20.94 7.10 -14.04
C ALA A 71 21.78 6.37 -12.97
N GLY A 72 23.10 6.31 -13.18
CA GLY A 72 24.06 5.67 -12.27
C GLY A 72 24.70 4.40 -12.85
N THR A 73 25.19 3.54 -11.97
CA THR A 73 25.94 2.31 -12.30
C THR A 73 25.08 1.05 -12.29
N SER A 74 23.76 1.19 -12.16
CA SER A 74 22.84 0.06 -12.23
C SER A 74 22.94 -0.63 -13.59
N PRO A 75 23.00 -1.97 -13.64
CA PRO A 75 23.02 -2.69 -14.90
C PRO A 75 21.78 -2.39 -15.73
N ILE A 76 21.97 -2.31 -17.04
CA ILE A 76 20.90 -2.14 -18.02
C ILE A 76 20.84 -3.41 -18.87
N LEU A 77 19.62 -3.91 -19.06
CA LEU A 77 19.29 -5.02 -19.95
C LEU A 77 18.42 -4.51 -21.10
N GLY A 78 18.47 -5.19 -22.25
CA GLY A 78 17.76 -4.77 -23.45
C GLY A 78 18.44 -3.60 -24.16
N ASN A 79 17.66 -2.59 -24.56
CA ASN A 79 18.17 -1.46 -25.33
C ASN A 79 18.64 -0.33 -24.40
N GLU A 80 19.95 -0.08 -24.34
CA GLU A 80 20.54 0.99 -23.53
C GLU A 80 20.01 2.39 -23.87
N ASN A 81 19.56 2.59 -25.11
CA ASN A 81 19.00 3.84 -25.63
C ASN A 81 17.47 3.81 -25.78
N GLY A 82 16.82 2.77 -25.24
CA GLY A 82 15.37 2.62 -25.31
C GLY A 82 14.64 3.78 -24.61
N THR A 83 13.53 4.23 -25.18
CA THR A 83 12.75 5.33 -24.62
C THR A 83 11.82 4.88 -23.49
N ILE A 84 11.46 3.59 -23.46
CA ILE A 84 10.61 3.00 -22.43
C ILE A 84 11.51 2.47 -21.31
N ASN A 85 11.57 3.20 -20.20
CA ASN A 85 12.34 2.80 -19.02
C ASN A 85 11.49 1.89 -18.11
N VAL A 86 12.01 0.71 -17.80
CA VAL A 86 11.47 -0.17 -16.76
C VAL A 86 12.52 -0.27 -15.68
N VAL A 87 12.18 0.06 -14.43
CA VAL A 87 13.10 -0.08 -13.29
C VAL A 87 12.64 -1.25 -12.43
N GLU A 88 13.45 -2.30 -12.35
CA GLU A 88 13.16 -3.47 -11.52
C GLU A 88 13.98 -3.42 -10.23
N PHE A 89 13.30 -3.36 -9.08
CA PHE A 89 13.92 -3.63 -7.79
C PHE A 89 13.76 -5.11 -7.45
N PHE A 90 14.87 -5.80 -7.21
CA PHE A 90 14.84 -7.25 -7.00
C PHE A 90 15.82 -7.70 -5.90
N ASP A 91 15.55 -8.88 -5.34
CA ASP A 91 16.42 -9.55 -4.37
C ASP A 91 16.73 -10.96 -4.89
N TYR A 92 17.98 -11.42 -4.81
CA TYR A 92 18.39 -12.75 -5.29
C TYR A 92 17.72 -13.92 -4.55
N GLN A 93 17.26 -13.70 -3.31
CA GLN A 93 16.56 -14.70 -2.51
C GLN A 93 15.03 -14.64 -2.71
N CYS A 94 14.53 -13.67 -3.47
CA CYS A 94 13.11 -13.53 -3.76
C CYS A 94 12.68 -14.55 -4.84
N GLY A 95 11.91 -15.56 -4.44
CA GLY A 95 11.38 -16.58 -5.35
C GLY A 95 10.51 -16.00 -6.47
N HIS A 96 9.67 -15.01 -6.15
CA HIS A 96 8.86 -14.31 -7.16
C HIS A 96 9.69 -13.52 -8.16
N CYS A 97 10.78 -12.89 -7.72
CA CYS A 97 11.67 -12.11 -8.57
C CYS A 97 12.33 -13.01 -9.62
N LYS A 98 12.67 -14.27 -9.26
CA LYS A 98 13.15 -15.27 -10.23
C LYS A 98 12.12 -15.62 -11.30
N VAL A 99 10.84 -15.65 -10.94
CA VAL A 99 9.74 -15.87 -11.91
C VAL A 99 9.58 -14.65 -12.81
N VAL A 100 9.56 -13.44 -12.22
CA VAL A 100 9.42 -12.16 -12.94
C VAL A 100 10.58 -11.92 -13.92
N HIS A 101 11.79 -12.37 -13.60
CA HIS A 101 12.94 -12.29 -14.50
C HIS A 101 12.65 -12.89 -15.88
N GLY A 102 11.97 -14.04 -15.96
CA GLY A 102 11.57 -14.64 -17.24
C GLY A 102 10.54 -13.79 -18.00
N VAL A 103 9.63 -13.14 -17.29
CA VAL A 103 8.63 -12.21 -17.86
C VAL A 103 9.32 -10.97 -18.43
N LEU A 104 10.29 -10.41 -17.71
CA LEU A 104 11.04 -9.23 -18.15
C LEU A 104 11.96 -9.53 -19.34
N ASN A 105 12.57 -10.71 -19.39
CA ASN A 105 13.30 -11.15 -20.58
C ASN A 105 12.35 -11.24 -21.79
N SER A 106 11.17 -11.82 -21.60
CA SER A 106 10.15 -11.86 -22.65
C SER A 106 9.69 -10.47 -23.08
N LEU A 107 9.60 -9.50 -22.14
CA LEU A 107 9.26 -8.11 -22.45
C LEU A 107 10.32 -7.46 -23.34
N ILE A 108 11.60 -7.65 -23.02
CA ILE A 108 12.73 -7.14 -23.83
C ILE A 108 12.71 -7.77 -25.23
N ASP A 109 12.53 -9.09 -25.32
CA ASP A 109 12.51 -9.81 -26.60
C ASP A 109 11.39 -9.30 -27.51
N ASN A 110 10.21 -9.03 -26.94
CA ASN A 110 9.03 -8.58 -27.67
C ASN A 110 8.98 -7.06 -27.91
N ASN A 111 9.80 -6.27 -27.21
CA ASN A 111 9.86 -4.82 -27.38
C ASN A 111 11.29 -4.29 -27.29
N GLN A 112 11.87 -4.04 -28.46
CA GLN A 112 13.24 -3.56 -28.63
C GLN A 112 13.47 -2.11 -28.15
N ASP A 113 12.42 -1.38 -27.77
CA ASP A 113 12.53 -0.03 -27.20
C ASP A 113 12.58 -0.03 -25.67
N VAL A 114 12.51 -1.20 -25.03
CA VAL A 114 12.60 -1.32 -23.57
C VAL A 114 14.04 -1.20 -23.10
N ARG A 115 14.27 -0.25 -22.20
CA ARG A 115 15.48 -0.06 -21.40
C ARG A 115 15.20 -0.54 -19.98
N LEU A 116 15.60 -1.78 -19.66
CA LEU A 116 15.38 -2.37 -18.33
C LEU A 116 16.56 -2.06 -17.40
N ILE A 117 16.32 -1.31 -16.34
CA ILE A 117 17.31 -0.92 -15.34
C ILE A 117 17.08 -1.76 -14.10
N VAL A 118 18.04 -2.61 -13.74
CA VAL A 118 17.88 -3.53 -12.61
C VAL A 118 18.61 -2.99 -11.37
N LYS A 119 17.92 -3.05 -10.22
CA LYS A 119 18.37 -2.50 -8.94
C LYS A 119 18.32 -3.58 -7.86
N PRO A 120 19.46 -4.18 -7.48
CA PRO A 120 19.48 -5.15 -6.40
C PRO A 120 19.13 -4.45 -5.07
N MET A 121 18.23 -5.07 -4.31
CA MET A 121 17.76 -4.61 -3.02
C MET A 121 17.78 -5.78 -2.02
N PRO A 122 18.87 -5.94 -1.25
CA PRO A 122 19.02 -7.03 -0.29
C PRO A 122 18.14 -6.83 0.95
N VAL A 123 16.90 -7.30 0.92
CA VAL A 123 15.92 -7.12 2.01
C VAL A 123 15.53 -8.43 2.69
N LEU A 124 15.77 -9.58 2.05
CA LEU A 124 15.27 -10.87 2.53
C LEU A 124 16.29 -11.66 3.35
N ALA A 125 17.58 -11.61 2.99
CA ALA A 125 18.62 -12.33 3.73
C ALA A 125 20.00 -11.67 3.61
N ALA A 126 20.90 -12.05 4.51
CA ALA A 126 22.30 -11.63 4.45
C ALA A 126 23.02 -12.11 3.17
N THR A 127 22.52 -13.17 2.53
CA THR A 127 23.04 -13.72 1.27
C THR A 127 22.42 -13.10 0.02
N SER A 128 21.64 -12.03 0.15
CA SER A 128 20.99 -11.32 -0.96
C SER A 128 21.95 -10.39 -1.73
N VAL A 129 23.21 -10.79 -1.96
CA VAL A 129 24.27 -9.97 -2.59
C VAL A 129 24.42 -10.20 -4.08
#